data_AF-A0AAD8DED4-F1
#
_entry.id   AF-A0AAD8DED4-F1
#
_cell.length_a   1.000
_cell.length_b   1.000
_cell.length_c   1.000
_cell.angle_alpha   90.00
_cell.angle_beta   90.00
_cell.angle_gamma   90.00
#
_symmetry.space_group_name_H-M   'P 1'
#
loop_
_entity.id
_entity.type
_entity.pdbx_description
1 polymer ?
#
loop_
_entity_poly.entity_id
_entity_poly.type
_entity_poly.pdbx_seq_one_letter_code
_entity_poly.pdbx_strand_id
1 'polypeptide(L)'
;MGLEEEKEQKLKDFHGYQITMQTGKVAAPDWTFLHCLPRKQEEVDDEVFYSQRSLVFPEAENRKWTIMGLMVSLLTECTPQILKPRF
;
A
#
# COMPACT_ATOMS: atom_id res chain seq x y z
N MET A 1 -6.27 3.00 -14.16
CA MET A 1 -7.23 3.81 -14.95
C MET A 1 -7.20 3.34 -16.39
N GLY A 2 -8.28 3.49 -17.17
CA GLY A 2 -8.31 3.17 -18.61
C GLY A 2 -9.18 1.98 -19.05
N LEU A 3 -9.99 1.40 -18.16
CA LEU A 3 -10.90 0.28 -18.45
C LEU A 3 -12.26 0.51 -17.79
N GLU A 4 -12.89 1.65 -18.06
CA GLU A 4 -14.14 2.03 -17.39
C GLU A 4 -15.34 1.22 -17.89
N GLU A 5 -15.33 0.79 -19.16
CA GLU A 5 -16.39 -0.06 -19.76
C GLU A 5 -16.48 -1.44 -19.07
N GLU A 6 -15.38 -1.92 -18.50
CA GLU A 6 -15.31 -3.21 -17.77
C GLU A 6 -15.60 -3.07 -16.27
N LYS A 7 -15.89 -1.86 -15.78
CA LYS A 7 -16.04 -1.59 -14.34
C LYS A 7 -17.13 -2.44 -13.72
N GLU A 8 -18.29 -2.55 -14.36
CA GLU A 8 -19.42 -3.30 -13.82
C GLU A 8 -19.14 -4.79 -13.70
N GLN A 9 -18.45 -5.38 -14.68
CA GLN A 9 -18.07 -6.78 -14.63
C GLN A 9 -17.07 -7.03 -13.50
N LYS A 10 -16.07 -6.15 -13.34
CA LYS A 10 -15.09 -6.23 -12.24
C LYS A 10 -15.76 -6.11 -10.86
N LEU A 11 -16.76 -5.24 -10.70
CA LEU A 11 -17.48 -5.15 -9.44
C LEU A 11 -18.18 -6.47 -9.06
N LYS A 12 -18.68 -7.21 -10.06
CA LYS A 12 -19.27 -8.54 -9.85
C LYS A 12 -18.19 -9.57 -9.52
N ASP A 13 -17.12 -9.61 -10.30
CA ASP A 13 -16.04 -10.59 -10.15
C ASP A 13 -15.29 -10.45 -8.82
N PHE A 14 -15.14 -9.22 -8.33
CA PHE A 14 -14.47 -8.89 -7.07
C PHE A 14 -15.42 -8.77 -5.89
N HIS A 15 -16.69 -9.16 -6.05
CA HIS A 15 -17.63 -9.16 -4.93
C HIS A 15 -17.12 -10.06 -3.80
N GLY A 16 -17.05 -9.52 -2.58
CA GLY A 16 -16.53 -10.22 -1.40
C GLY A 16 -15.02 -10.10 -1.17
N TYR A 17 -14.29 -9.39 -2.03
CA TYR A 17 -12.84 -9.15 -1.87
C TYR A 17 -12.50 -7.86 -1.12
N GLN A 18 -13.50 -7.07 -0.71
CA GLN A 18 -13.26 -5.86 0.08
C GLN A 18 -12.55 -6.22 1.39
N ILE A 19 -11.45 -5.53 1.67
CA ILE A 19 -10.71 -5.71 2.93
C ILE A 19 -11.48 -5.01 4.05
N THR A 20 -11.83 -5.77 5.08
CA THR A 20 -12.56 -5.29 6.26
C THR A 20 -11.90 -5.79 7.53
N MET A 21 -12.38 -5.34 8.70
CA MET A 21 -11.91 -5.89 9.97
C MET A 21 -12.15 -7.39 10.13
N GLN A 22 -13.14 -7.97 9.42
CA GLN A 22 -13.33 -9.43 9.42
C GLN A 22 -12.15 -10.14 8.74
N THR A 23 -11.61 -9.56 7.66
CA THR A 23 -10.38 -10.04 7.01
C THR A 23 -9.19 -9.93 7.98
N GLY A 24 -9.11 -8.85 8.75
CA GLY A 24 -8.08 -8.67 9.79
C GLY A 24 -8.14 -9.70 10.92
N LYS A 25 -9.30 -10.30 11.22
CA LYS A 25 -9.44 -11.30 12.29
C LYS A 25 -8.77 -12.63 11.99
N VAL A 26 -8.62 -12.98 10.71
CA VAL A 26 -7.95 -14.22 10.30
C VAL A 26 -6.45 -14.01 10.04
N ALA A 27 -5.98 -12.76 10.09
CA ALA A 27 -4.57 -12.43 9.96
C ALA A 27 -3.82 -12.59 11.29
N ALA A 28 -2.49 -12.52 11.24
CA ALA A 28 -1.66 -12.52 12.44
C ALA A 28 -2.01 -11.33 13.38
N PRO A 29 -1.85 -11.44 14.71
CA PRO A 29 -2.26 -10.40 15.66
C PRO A 29 -1.62 -9.01 15.43
N ASP A 30 -0.46 -8.97 14.81
CA ASP A 30 0.36 -7.80 14.50
C ASP A 30 0.19 -7.30 13.04
N TRP A 31 -0.89 -7.70 12.36
CA TRP A 31 -1.15 -7.30 10.99
C TRP A 31 -1.16 -5.76 10.80
N THR A 32 -0.66 -5.36 9.63
CA THR A 32 -0.68 -3.98 9.10
C THR A 32 -1.34 -3.95 7.73
N PHE A 33 -1.89 -2.81 7.34
CA PHE A 33 -2.52 -2.60 6.03
C PHE A 33 -1.70 -1.65 5.15
N LEU A 34 -1.58 -1.98 3.86
CA LEU A 34 -0.86 -1.21 2.84
C LEU A 34 -1.77 -0.98 1.63
N HIS A 35 -1.61 0.16 0.98
CA HIS A 35 -2.37 0.54 -0.23
C HIS A 35 -1.64 1.67 -0.98
N CYS A 36 -1.32 1.44 -2.25
CA CYS A 36 -0.47 2.33 -3.04
C CYS A 36 -1.09 3.70 -3.43
N LEU A 37 -2.42 3.82 -3.33
CA LEU A 37 -3.26 4.97 -3.69
C LEU A 37 -3.36 5.23 -5.22
N PRO A 38 -4.45 5.89 -5.68
CA PRO A 38 -5.63 6.32 -4.93
C PRO A 38 -6.53 5.15 -4.52
N ARG A 39 -7.04 5.18 -3.28
CA ARG A 39 -7.98 4.17 -2.76
C ARG A 39 -9.41 4.47 -3.19
N LYS A 40 -10.19 3.42 -3.44
CA LYS A 40 -11.65 3.49 -3.63
C LYS A 40 -12.38 2.69 -2.55
N GLN A 41 -13.68 2.95 -2.38
CA GLN A 41 -14.49 2.31 -1.34
C GLN A 41 -14.66 0.80 -1.57
N GLU A 42 -14.58 0.34 -2.81
CA GLU A 42 -14.81 -1.06 -3.17
C GLU A 42 -13.66 -2.00 -2.72
N GLU A 43 -12.46 -1.45 -2.49
CA GLU A 43 -11.23 -2.22 -2.23
C GLU A 43 -11.03 -2.50 -0.73
N VAL A 44 -11.35 -1.52 0.12
CA VAL A 44 -11.15 -1.56 1.57
C VAL A 44 -12.17 -0.63 2.23
N ASP A 45 -12.67 -0.97 3.41
CA ASP A 45 -13.54 -0.08 4.20
C ASP A 45 -12.77 1.05 4.91
N ASP A 46 -13.49 2.05 5.42
CA ASP A 46 -12.86 3.17 6.15
C ASP A 46 -12.26 2.74 7.48
N GLU A 47 -12.82 1.70 8.10
CA GLU A 47 -12.37 1.18 9.39
C GLU A 47 -10.94 0.65 9.29
N VAL A 48 -10.63 -0.16 8.27
CA VAL A 48 -9.28 -0.65 8.01
C VAL A 48 -8.39 0.46 7.47
N PHE A 49 -8.87 1.23 6.47
CA PHE A 49 -8.05 2.23 5.78
C PHE A 49 -7.52 3.33 6.70
N TYR A 50 -8.34 3.80 7.65
CA TYR A 50 -7.96 4.81 8.63
C TYR A 50 -7.57 4.24 10.01
N SER A 51 -7.48 2.91 10.14
CA SER A 51 -7.04 2.28 11.39
C SER A 51 -5.60 2.66 11.75
N GLN A 52 -5.25 2.50 13.03
CA GLN A 52 -3.86 2.61 13.49
C GLN A 52 -2.93 1.55 12.90
N ARG A 53 -3.48 0.49 12.30
CA ARG A 53 -2.73 -0.57 11.61
C ARG A 53 -2.44 -0.22 10.15
N SER A 54 -3.05 0.84 9.63
CA SER A 54 -2.85 1.34 8.29
C SER A 54 -1.53 2.09 8.18
N LEU A 55 -0.68 1.65 7.25
CA LEU A 55 0.58 2.29 6.91
C LEU A 55 0.50 3.01 5.56
N VAL A 56 -0.70 3.28 5.05
CA VAL A 56 -0.93 3.89 3.72
C VAL A 56 -0.22 5.23 3.53
N PHE A 57 -0.28 6.12 4.53
CA PHE A 57 0.38 7.42 4.44
C PHE A 57 1.92 7.33 4.60
N PRO A 58 2.46 6.56 5.57
CA PRO A 58 3.89 6.23 5.59
C PRO A 58 4.40 5.58 4.30
N GLU A 59 3.64 4.67 3.70
CA GLU A 59 3.94 4.04 2.41
C GLU A 59 4.03 5.09 1.30
N ALA A 60 3.05 5.99 1.22
CA ALA A 60 3.03 7.08 0.25
C ALA A 60 4.23 8.03 0.42
N GLU A 61 4.64 8.36 1.65
CA GLU A 61 5.83 9.18 1.90
C GLU A 61 7.11 8.47 1.43
N ASN A 62 7.24 7.17 1.72
CA ASN A 62 8.41 6.37 1.35
C ASN A 62 8.63 6.27 -0.17
N ARG A 63 7.62 6.57 -1.00
CA ARG A 63 7.79 6.74 -2.45
C ARG A 63 8.82 7.82 -2.80
N LYS A 64 8.91 8.90 -2.01
CA LYS A 64 9.90 9.98 -2.20
C LYS A 64 11.32 9.50 -1.91
N TRP A 65 11.50 8.86 -0.77
CA TRP A 65 12.83 8.40 -0.33
C TRP A 65 13.37 7.28 -1.22
N THR A 66 12.51 6.34 -1.62
CA THR A 66 12.89 5.23 -2.50
C THR A 66 13.28 5.72 -3.89
N ILE A 67 12.55 6.66 -4.50
CA ILE A 67 12.94 7.19 -5.83
C ILE A 67 14.23 8.01 -5.75
N MET A 68 14.45 8.78 -4.67
CA MET A 68 15.72 9.48 -4.44
C MET A 68 16.89 8.48 -4.31
N GLY A 69 16.71 7.43 -3.51
CA GLY A 69 17.71 6.38 -3.34
C GLY A 69 18.03 5.68 -4.66
N LEU A 70 17.02 5.36 -5.47
CA LEU A 70 17.20 4.78 -6.79
C LEU A 70 18.01 5.71 -7.71
N MET A 71 17.64 6.99 -7.81
CA MET A 71 18.36 7.94 -8.67
C MET A 71 19.83 8.11 -8.23
N VAL A 72 20.09 8.21 -6.93
CA VAL A 72 21.45 8.29 -6.38
C VAL A 72 22.26 7.04 -6.75
N SER A 73 21.67 5.85 -6.63
CA SER A 73 22.35 4.58 -6.95
C SER A 73 22.68 4.41 -8.44
N LEU A 74 21.88 5.02 -9.33
CA LEU A 74 22.06 4.89 -10.78
C LEU A 74 22.97 5.96 -11.38
N LEU A 75 23.02 7.15 -10.78
CA LEU A 75 23.64 8.33 -11.40
C LEU A 75 24.90 8.81 -10.66
N THR A 76 25.22 8.25 -9.48
CA THR A 76 26.33 8.73 -8.65
C THR A 76 27.07 7.58 -7.96
N GLU A 77 28.34 7.81 -7.63
CA GLU A 77 29.15 6.93 -6.78
C GLU A 77 28.99 7.30 -5.29
N CYS A 78 27.74 7.27 -4.80
CA CYS A 78 27.43 7.62 -3.42
C CYS A 78 27.49 6.37 -2.51
N THR A 79 28.28 6.43 -1.44
CA THR A 79 28.33 5.38 -0.41
C THR A 79 27.42 5.76 0.77
N PRO A 80 26.50 4.88 1.20
CA PRO A 80 25.66 5.14 2.38
C PRO A 80 26.51 5.38 3.64
N GLN A 81 26.26 6.49 4.33
CA GLN A 81 26.91 6.81 5.61
C GLN A 81 26.18 6.24 6.82
N ILE A 82 24.91 5.88 6.65
CA ILE A 82 24.11 5.26 7.71
C ILE A 82 24.51 3.80 7.90
N LEU A 83 24.41 3.32 9.15
CA LEU A 83 24.59 1.90 9.42
C LEU A 83 23.56 1.10 8.63
N LYS A 84 24.00 -0.03 8.04
CA LYS A 84 23.11 -0.92 7.30
C LYS A 84 21.93 -1.34 8.20
N PRO A 85 20.67 -1.11 7.78
CA PRO A 85 19.51 -1.50 8.55
C PRO A 85 19.47 -3.02 8.77
N ARG A 86 18.76 -3.43 9.83
CA ARG A 86 18.37 -4.83 10.00
C ARG A 86 17.16 -5.11 9.11
N PHE A 87 17.29 -6.12 8.28
CA PHE A 87 16.23 -6.65 7.42
C PHE A 87 15.75 -8.00 7.94
#